data_AF-A0A2C7AB32-F1
#
_entry.id   AF-A0A2C7AB32-F1
#
_cell.length_a   1.000
_cell.length_b   1.000
_cell.length_c   1.000
_cell.angle_alpha   90.00
_cell.angle_beta   90.00
_cell.angle_gamma   90.00
#
_symmetry.space_group_name_H-M   'P 1'
#
loop_
_entity.id
_entity.type
_entity.pdbx_description
1 polymer ?
#
loop_
_entity_poly.entity_id
_entity_poly.type
_entity_poly.pdbx_seq_one_letter_code
_entity_poly.pdbx_strand_id
1 'polypeptide(L)'
;MRLAAHIVGDLRQVLAAEVRAGERAAMTAIRAETEQVKAELRRQVTSSLGGNARGIANAWRSQVFPRSGQSLRPAGLVWTKVPNVIDAFERGALIRAKGGRKFLAIPTGFNAARGRRGRGEKGMRVTPAQMVASGRGFLRPFQSGRGFVWCLPLSQGEQTGRRRRTRLIAGGLAEIGTGNRKGREAWARGMLARGMVPMFLLLPQVKLAKRLDVKGAAERGLRRLPGRFVAAWERESGRAAP
;
A
#
# COMPACT_ATOMS: atom_id res chain seq x y z
N MET A 1 -55.16 -3.97 15.96
CA MET A 1 -54.42 -2.70 16.10
C MET A 1 -55.00 -1.68 15.13
N ARG A 2 -55.60 -0.58 15.62
CA ARG A 2 -56.10 0.51 14.78
C ARG A 2 -55.09 1.66 14.82
N LEU A 3 -54.39 1.90 13.71
CA LEU A 3 -53.58 3.11 13.52
C LEU A 3 -54.52 4.22 13.06
N ALA A 4 -54.86 5.14 13.98
CA ALA A 4 -55.57 6.37 13.64
C ALA A 4 -54.53 7.43 13.24
N ALA A 5 -54.40 7.70 11.94
CA ALA A 5 -53.63 8.84 11.45
C ALA A 5 -54.59 9.98 11.12
N HIS A 6 -54.71 10.97 12.01
CA HIS A 6 -55.32 12.25 11.68
C HIS A 6 -54.32 13.05 10.84
N ILE A 7 -54.44 12.98 9.52
CA ILE A 7 -53.63 13.79 8.61
C ILE A 7 -54.29 15.16 8.51
N VAL A 8 -53.84 16.12 9.32
CA VAL A 8 -54.17 17.53 9.14
C VAL A 8 -53.19 18.11 8.13
N GLY A 9 -53.59 18.17 6.85
CA GLY A 9 -52.78 18.76 5.77
C GLY A 9 -52.88 18.05 4.41
N ASP A 10 -52.06 18.46 3.45
CA ASP A 10 -51.97 17.87 2.11
C ASP A 10 -51.08 16.61 2.13
N LEU A 11 -51.73 15.43 2.05
CA LEU A 11 -51.05 14.13 2.01
C LEU A 11 -49.97 14.04 0.92
N ARG A 12 -50.17 14.68 -0.24
CA ARG A 12 -49.17 14.65 -1.32
C ARG A 12 -47.89 15.38 -0.90
N GLN A 13 -48.01 16.47 -0.16
CA GLN A 13 -46.87 17.22 0.35
C GLN A 13 -46.11 16.43 1.41
N VAL A 14 -46.83 15.76 2.33
CA VAL A 14 -46.23 14.91 3.36
C VAL A 14 -45.47 13.74 2.72
N LEU A 15 -46.08 13.02 1.77
CA LEU A 15 -45.43 11.92 1.07
C LEU A 15 -44.21 12.39 0.27
N ALA A 16 -44.31 13.54 -0.41
CA ALA A 16 -43.17 14.12 -1.13
C ALA A 16 -42.02 14.50 -0.19
N ALA A 17 -42.32 15.00 1.01
CA ALA A 17 -41.33 15.30 2.02
C ALA A 17 -40.63 14.03 2.53
N GLU A 18 -41.39 12.97 2.80
CA GLU A 18 -40.85 11.67 3.23
C GLU A 18 -39.96 11.03 2.16
N VAL A 19 -40.36 11.09 0.88
CA VAL A 19 -39.52 10.61 -0.22
C VAL A 19 -38.19 11.36 -0.26
N ARG A 20 -38.21 12.70 -0.18
CA ARG A 20 -36.99 13.53 -0.16
C ARG A 20 -36.12 13.24 1.06
N ALA A 21 -36.72 13.05 2.23
CA ALA A 21 -36.01 12.64 3.44
C ALA A 21 -35.32 11.29 3.22
N GLY A 22 -36.02 10.34 2.60
CA GLY A 22 -35.47 9.04 2.23
C GLY A 22 -34.32 9.10 1.23
N GLU A 23 -34.42 9.93 0.20
CA GLU A 23 -33.32 10.16 -0.75
C GLU A 23 -32.07 10.72 -0.07
N ARG A 24 -32.24 11.70 0.83
CA ARG A 24 -31.14 12.28 1.62
C ARG A 24 -30.55 11.26 2.58
N ALA A 25 -31.39 10.46 3.22
CA ALA A 25 -30.98 9.40 4.14
C ALA A 25 -30.17 8.31 3.43
N ALA A 26 -30.66 7.81 2.28
CA ALA A 26 -29.98 6.83 1.46
C ALA A 26 -28.59 7.32 1.03
N MET A 27 -28.53 8.55 0.52
CA MET A 27 -27.27 9.16 0.10
C MET A 27 -26.29 9.33 1.26
N THR A 28 -26.77 9.78 2.42
CA THR A 28 -25.96 9.93 3.63
C THR A 28 -25.41 8.58 4.09
N ALA A 29 -26.25 7.54 4.14
CA ALA A 29 -25.85 6.20 4.53
C ALA A 29 -24.79 5.60 3.60
N ILE A 30 -25.00 5.67 2.28
CA ILE A 30 -24.04 5.16 1.29
C ILE A 30 -22.74 5.96 1.32
N ARG A 31 -22.78 7.30 1.43
CA ARG A 31 -21.56 8.12 1.55
C ARG A 31 -20.74 7.72 2.76
N ALA A 32 -21.39 7.60 3.92
CA ALA A 32 -20.72 7.23 5.17
C ALA A 32 -20.10 5.82 5.10
N GLU A 33 -20.83 4.83 4.58
CA GLU A 33 -20.30 3.46 4.50
C GLU A 33 -19.23 3.29 3.44
N THR A 34 -19.34 3.98 2.29
CA THR A 34 -18.30 3.93 1.26
C THR A 34 -16.97 4.45 1.80
N GLU A 35 -17.00 5.56 2.55
CA GLU A 35 -15.82 6.10 3.22
C GLU A 35 -15.31 5.18 4.33
N GLN A 36 -16.20 4.58 5.12
CA GLN A 36 -15.83 3.66 6.18
C GLN A 36 -15.14 2.40 5.64
N VAL A 37 -15.67 1.79 4.57
CA VAL A 37 -15.08 0.63 3.91
C VAL A 37 -13.71 0.98 3.35
N LYS A 38 -13.56 2.12 2.66
CA LYS A 38 -12.24 2.60 2.20
C LYS A 38 -11.27 2.78 3.37
N ALA A 39 -11.71 3.40 4.47
CA ALA A 39 -10.87 3.62 5.64
C ALA A 39 -10.46 2.30 6.31
N GLU A 40 -11.36 1.32 6.37
CA GLU A 40 -11.08 -0.02 6.89
C GLU A 40 -10.03 -0.74 6.05
N LEU A 41 -10.19 -0.75 4.71
CA LEU A 41 -9.22 -1.34 3.79
C LEU A 41 -7.84 -0.67 3.91
N ARG A 42 -7.81 0.65 4.10
CA ARG A 42 -6.56 1.39 4.38
C ARG A 42 -5.93 0.95 5.69
N ARG A 43 -6.72 0.83 6.76
CA ARG A 43 -6.24 0.36 8.06
C ARG A 43 -5.67 -1.05 7.95
N GLN A 44 -6.38 -1.98 7.31
CA GLN A 44 -5.90 -3.35 7.08
C GLN A 44 -4.54 -3.36 6.38
N VAL A 45 -4.37 -2.54 5.33
CA VAL A 45 -3.08 -2.40 4.64
C VAL A 45 -2.00 -1.89 5.60
N THR A 46 -2.25 -0.82 6.35
CA THR A 46 -1.23 -0.24 7.24
C THR A 46 -0.91 -1.08 8.47
N SER A 47 -1.86 -1.87 8.98
CA SER A 47 -1.65 -2.74 10.15
C SER A 47 -1.00 -4.06 9.77
N SER A 48 -1.30 -4.58 8.57
CA SER A 48 -0.89 -5.93 8.18
C SER A 48 0.36 -5.95 7.31
N LEU A 49 0.65 -4.87 6.58
CA LEU A 49 1.85 -4.74 5.78
C LEU A 49 2.88 -3.88 6.54
N GLY A 50 4.02 -4.49 6.88
CA GLY A 50 5.13 -3.77 7.50
C GLY A 50 5.78 -2.74 6.55
N GLY A 51 6.61 -1.86 7.12
CA GLY A 51 7.37 -0.86 6.34
C GLY A 51 6.52 0.30 5.82
N ASN A 52 6.84 0.83 4.63
CA ASN A 52 6.17 2.00 4.05
C ASN A 52 4.88 1.61 3.27
N ALA A 53 3.92 1.00 3.96
CA ALA A 53 2.64 0.59 3.38
C ALA A 53 1.67 1.75 3.09
N ARG A 54 2.02 2.98 3.51
CA ARG A 54 1.16 4.18 3.32
C ARG A 54 0.82 4.44 1.86
N GLY A 55 1.77 4.19 0.94
CA GLY A 55 1.53 4.34 -0.50
C GLY A 55 0.45 3.38 -1.02
N ILE A 56 0.48 2.13 -0.57
CA ILE A 56 -0.52 1.09 -0.92
C ILE A 56 -1.87 1.43 -0.30
N ALA A 57 -1.89 1.88 0.96
CA ALA A 57 -3.14 2.28 1.61
C ALA A 57 -3.78 3.46 0.85
N ASN A 58 -3.01 4.49 0.53
CA ASN A 58 -3.50 5.66 -0.21
C ASN A 58 -3.90 5.36 -1.66
N ALA A 59 -3.56 4.17 -2.18
CA ALA A 59 -4.03 3.71 -3.48
C ALA A 59 -5.51 3.32 -3.48
N TRP A 60 -6.12 3.02 -2.32
CA TRP A 60 -7.56 2.85 -2.18
C TRP A 60 -8.30 4.18 -2.41
N ARG A 61 -9.35 4.12 -3.22
CA ARG A 61 -10.20 5.22 -3.68
C ARG A 61 -11.66 4.83 -3.51
N SER A 62 -12.50 5.84 -3.44
CA SER A 62 -13.95 5.72 -3.33
C SER A 62 -14.64 6.73 -4.23
N GLN A 63 -15.87 6.41 -4.61
CA GLN A 63 -16.77 7.29 -5.33
C GLN A 63 -18.21 6.89 -4.98
N VAL A 64 -19.10 7.88 -4.91
CA VAL A 64 -20.52 7.68 -4.64
C VAL A 64 -21.32 8.22 -5.82
N PHE A 65 -22.38 7.50 -6.17
CA PHE A 65 -23.31 7.81 -7.24
C PHE A 65 -24.75 7.97 -6.69
N PRO A 66 -25.55 8.89 -7.26
CA PRO A 66 -25.16 9.86 -8.28
C PRO A 66 -24.15 10.89 -7.75
N ARG A 67 -23.37 11.50 -8.66
CA ARG A 67 -22.33 12.47 -8.29
C ARG A 67 -22.92 13.79 -7.77
N SER A 68 -24.09 14.14 -8.27
CA SER A 68 -24.88 15.31 -7.87
C SER A 68 -26.32 14.88 -7.63
N GLY A 69 -27.04 15.65 -6.81
CA GLY A 69 -28.42 15.35 -6.45
C GLY A 69 -28.56 14.29 -5.34
N GLN A 70 -29.80 13.90 -5.10
CA GLN A 70 -30.19 12.88 -4.12
C GLN A 70 -30.87 11.72 -4.85
N SER A 71 -30.84 10.53 -4.26
CA SER A 71 -31.46 9.34 -4.85
C SER A 71 -31.81 8.32 -3.76
N LEU A 72 -32.96 7.65 -3.92
CA LEU A 72 -33.33 6.48 -3.12
C LEU A 72 -32.49 5.23 -3.46
N ARG A 73 -31.77 5.24 -4.57
CA ARG A 73 -30.93 4.12 -5.03
C ARG A 73 -29.47 4.54 -5.22
N PRO A 74 -28.79 5.06 -4.17
CA PRO A 74 -27.41 5.44 -4.31
C PRO A 74 -26.48 4.23 -4.31
N ALA A 75 -25.30 4.40 -4.91
CA ALA A 75 -24.30 3.36 -5.01
C ALA A 75 -22.91 3.88 -4.60
N GLY A 76 -22.18 3.06 -3.84
CA GLY A 76 -20.81 3.31 -3.44
C GLY A 76 -19.83 2.39 -4.16
N LEU A 77 -18.81 2.95 -4.78
CA LEU A 77 -17.72 2.20 -5.41
C LEU A 77 -16.43 2.42 -4.63
N VAL A 78 -15.74 1.35 -4.25
CA VAL A 78 -14.41 1.38 -3.61
C VAL A 78 -13.46 0.53 -4.43
N TRP A 79 -12.29 1.08 -4.80
CA TRP A 79 -11.31 0.39 -5.65
C TRP A 79 -9.88 0.77 -5.29
N THR A 80 -8.89 -0.01 -5.74
CA THR A 80 -7.47 0.29 -5.55
C THR A 80 -6.75 0.57 -6.87
N LYS A 81 -5.78 1.48 -6.87
CA LYS A 81 -4.87 1.69 -8.02
C LYS A 81 -3.78 0.62 -8.14
N VAL A 82 -3.70 -0.32 -7.19
CA VAL A 82 -2.69 -1.41 -7.17
C VAL A 82 -3.35 -2.78 -6.99
N PRO A 83 -4.28 -3.18 -7.88
CA PRO A 83 -5.09 -4.40 -7.71
C PRO A 83 -4.23 -5.66 -7.55
N ASN A 84 -3.19 -5.82 -8.37
CA ASN A 84 -2.31 -7.00 -8.32
C ASN A 84 -1.59 -7.17 -6.97
N VAL A 85 -1.26 -6.07 -6.29
CA VAL A 85 -0.60 -6.12 -4.98
C VAL A 85 -1.61 -6.55 -3.91
N ILE A 86 -2.79 -5.94 -3.91
CA ILE A 86 -3.86 -6.28 -2.97
C ILE A 86 -4.27 -7.75 -3.12
N ASP A 87 -4.55 -8.17 -4.35
CA ASP A 87 -4.95 -9.54 -4.67
C ASP A 87 -3.90 -10.57 -4.21
N ALA A 88 -2.61 -10.28 -4.42
CA ALA A 88 -1.53 -11.17 -3.99
C ALA A 88 -1.52 -11.40 -2.47
N PHE A 89 -1.84 -10.38 -1.67
CA PHE A 89 -1.94 -10.48 -0.21
C PHE A 89 -3.31 -10.98 0.29
N GLU A 90 -4.37 -10.83 -0.50
CA GLU A 90 -5.69 -11.40 -0.18
C GLU A 90 -5.72 -12.91 -0.39
N ARG A 91 -5.06 -13.41 -1.45
CA ARG A 91 -5.04 -14.85 -1.77
C ARG A 91 -3.83 -15.59 -1.20
N GLY A 92 -2.79 -14.88 -0.73
CA GLY A 92 -1.54 -15.50 -0.30
C GLY A 92 -0.75 -16.09 -1.48
N ALA A 93 -0.60 -15.29 -2.54
CA ALA A 93 -0.05 -15.74 -3.81
C ALA A 93 1.40 -16.26 -3.69
N LEU A 94 1.71 -17.27 -4.50
CA LEU A 94 3.07 -17.74 -4.72
C LEU A 94 3.72 -16.91 -5.83
N ILE A 95 4.75 -16.13 -5.49
CA ILE A 95 5.54 -15.35 -6.43
C ILE A 95 6.74 -16.19 -6.86
N ARG A 96 6.92 -16.33 -8.18
CA ARG A 96 8.06 -17.02 -8.81
C ARG A 96 8.67 -16.15 -9.90
N ALA A 97 9.93 -16.41 -10.22
CA ALA A 97 10.61 -15.68 -11.27
C ALA A 97 9.99 -15.98 -12.66
N LYS A 98 9.87 -14.95 -13.51
CA LYS A 98 9.32 -15.06 -14.87
C LYS A 98 10.43 -15.38 -15.88
N GLY A 99 10.09 -16.17 -16.90
CA GLY A 99 10.91 -16.40 -18.10
C GLY A 99 12.11 -17.31 -17.86
N GLY A 100 11.90 -18.47 -17.23
CA GLY A 100 12.94 -19.49 -17.01
C GLY A 100 14.03 -19.14 -15.99
N ARG A 101 13.99 -17.93 -15.41
CA ARG A 101 14.94 -17.51 -14.38
C ARG A 101 14.76 -18.34 -13.10
N LYS A 102 15.88 -18.68 -12.46
CA LYS A 102 15.91 -19.52 -11.24
C LYS A 102 15.60 -18.74 -9.95
N PHE A 103 15.83 -17.43 -9.93
CA PHE A 103 15.71 -16.61 -8.71
C PHE A 103 14.97 -15.28 -8.95
N LEU A 104 14.18 -14.89 -7.97
CA LEU A 104 13.72 -13.53 -7.73
C LEU A 104 14.88 -12.72 -7.14
N ALA A 105 15.23 -11.61 -7.78
CA ALA A 105 16.25 -10.68 -7.28
C ALA A 105 15.57 -9.53 -6.54
N ILE A 106 15.50 -9.61 -5.21
CA ILE A 106 14.91 -8.57 -4.36
C ILE A 106 16.01 -7.61 -3.92
N PRO A 107 15.97 -6.33 -4.31
CA PRO A 107 17.02 -5.38 -3.95
C PRO A 107 17.04 -5.14 -2.43
N THR A 108 18.24 -5.11 -1.84
CA THR A 108 18.41 -4.71 -0.45
C THR A 108 18.29 -3.19 -0.30
N GLY A 109 18.25 -2.69 0.93
CA GLY A 109 18.31 -1.25 1.19
C GLY A 109 19.59 -0.56 0.66
N PHE A 110 20.67 -1.30 0.44
CA PHE A 110 21.90 -0.76 -0.16
C PHE A 110 21.75 -0.53 -1.66
N ASN A 111 21.03 -1.41 -2.34
CA ASN A 111 20.81 -1.33 -3.79
C ASN A 111 19.51 -0.62 -4.18
N ALA A 112 18.59 -0.39 -3.25
CA ALA A 112 17.39 0.41 -3.50
C ALA A 112 17.76 1.88 -3.81
N ALA A 113 17.22 2.41 -4.92
CA ALA A 113 17.59 3.73 -5.44
C ALA A 113 16.86 4.92 -4.81
N ARG A 114 15.84 4.74 -3.95
CA ARG A 114 15.18 5.89 -3.29
C ARG A 114 14.90 5.66 -1.80
N GLY A 115 15.47 6.45 -0.89
CA GLY A 115 15.00 7.79 -0.46
C GLY A 115 14.65 8.90 -1.48
N ARG A 116 14.03 9.99 -0.98
CA ARG A 116 13.10 10.96 -1.61
C ARG A 116 13.53 11.79 -2.85
N ARG A 117 14.63 11.54 -3.58
CA ARG A 117 14.99 12.28 -4.83
C ARG A 117 15.84 11.44 -5.81
N GLY A 118 15.49 11.44 -7.11
CA GLY A 118 16.28 10.90 -8.27
C GLY A 118 16.46 9.37 -8.34
N ARG A 119 15.88 8.65 -9.32
CA ARG A 119 16.37 8.26 -10.68
C ARG A 119 17.51 7.21 -10.67
N GLY A 120 17.09 5.95 -10.69
CA GLY A 120 17.80 4.81 -11.29
C GLY A 120 16.77 3.94 -12.02
N GLU A 121 17.18 3.09 -12.96
CA GLU A 121 16.27 2.17 -13.64
C GLU A 121 15.54 1.29 -12.62
N LYS A 122 14.20 1.25 -12.71
CA LYS A 122 13.33 0.40 -11.88
C LYS A 122 13.52 0.54 -10.36
N GLY A 123 14.10 1.65 -9.89
CA GLY A 123 14.29 1.90 -8.46
C GLY A 123 15.48 1.16 -7.82
N MET A 124 16.48 0.75 -8.61
CA MET A 124 17.72 0.12 -8.14
C MET A 124 18.97 0.89 -8.60
N ARG A 125 20.06 0.83 -7.83
CA ARG A 125 21.35 1.48 -8.18
C ARG A 125 22.13 0.66 -9.19
N VAL A 126 22.12 -0.67 -9.03
CA VAL A 126 22.72 -1.65 -9.93
C VAL A 126 21.65 -2.67 -10.28
N THR A 127 21.45 -2.93 -11.57
CA THR A 127 20.47 -3.92 -12.04
C THR A 127 21.03 -5.35 -11.97
N PRO A 128 20.19 -6.39 -11.93
CA PRO A 128 20.67 -7.77 -12.01
C PRO A 128 21.51 -8.04 -13.28
N ALA A 129 21.20 -7.41 -14.42
CA ALA A 129 21.99 -7.55 -15.64
C ALA A 129 23.38 -6.94 -15.49
N GLN A 130 23.50 -5.75 -14.88
CA GLN A 130 24.78 -5.13 -14.57
C GLN A 130 25.61 -5.95 -13.57
N MET A 131 24.95 -6.56 -12.58
CA MET A 131 25.62 -7.47 -11.65
C MET A 131 26.26 -8.65 -12.39
N VAL A 132 25.54 -9.31 -13.32
CA VAL A 132 26.09 -10.39 -14.15
C VAL A 132 27.24 -9.87 -15.02
N ALA A 133 27.01 -8.79 -15.77
CA ALA A 133 27.98 -8.24 -16.72
C ALA A 133 29.28 -7.81 -16.05
N SER A 134 29.22 -7.36 -14.79
CA SER A 134 30.41 -6.94 -14.06
C SER A 134 31.39 -8.08 -13.76
N GLY A 135 30.92 -9.34 -13.67
CA GLY A 135 31.72 -10.49 -13.24
C GLY A 135 32.26 -10.42 -11.81
N ARG A 136 32.00 -9.34 -11.07
CA ARG A 136 32.53 -9.11 -9.71
C ARG A 136 31.60 -9.55 -8.59
N GLY A 137 30.36 -9.91 -8.93
CA GLY A 137 29.37 -10.33 -7.94
C GLY A 137 29.62 -11.75 -7.45
N PHE A 138 29.47 -11.97 -6.15
CA PHE A 138 29.59 -13.30 -5.55
C PHE A 138 28.39 -13.62 -4.65
N LEU A 139 28.09 -14.89 -4.49
CA LEU A 139 26.95 -15.38 -3.72
C LEU A 139 27.37 -15.83 -2.33
N ARG A 140 26.57 -15.49 -1.32
CA ARG A 140 26.66 -16.08 0.02
C ARG A 140 25.35 -16.82 0.32
N PRO A 141 25.38 -18.13 0.63
CA PRO A 141 24.16 -18.85 0.98
C PRO A 141 23.55 -18.28 2.25
N PHE A 142 22.23 -18.30 2.34
CA PHE A 142 21.56 -18.03 3.61
C PHE A 142 21.87 -19.17 4.60
N GLN A 143 21.88 -18.87 5.90
CA GLN A 143 22.01 -19.90 6.94
C GLN A 143 20.90 -20.95 6.85
N SER A 144 19.71 -20.56 6.37
CA SER A 144 18.60 -21.48 6.12
C SER A 144 18.78 -22.39 4.89
N GLY A 145 19.82 -22.19 4.08
CA GLY A 145 20.04 -22.88 2.82
C GLY A 145 19.07 -22.50 1.69
N ARG A 146 18.07 -21.65 1.96
CA ARG A 146 16.98 -21.34 1.02
C ARG A 146 17.16 -19.95 0.37
N GLY A 147 18.21 -19.84 -0.44
CA GLY A 147 18.51 -18.62 -1.20
C GLY A 147 19.92 -18.10 -0.97
N PHE A 148 20.23 -16.99 -1.62
CA PHE A 148 21.56 -16.39 -1.60
C PHE A 148 21.48 -14.88 -1.38
N VAL A 149 22.48 -14.34 -0.69
CA VAL A 149 22.79 -12.91 -0.77
C VAL A 149 23.74 -12.73 -1.95
N TRP A 150 23.35 -11.89 -2.92
CA TRP A 150 24.24 -11.51 -4.01
C TRP A 150 24.95 -10.21 -3.65
N CYS A 151 26.26 -10.32 -3.45
CA CYS A 151 27.11 -9.24 -2.95
C CYS A 151 28.03 -8.70 -4.04
N LEU A 152 28.49 -7.47 -3.85
CA LEU A 152 29.64 -6.91 -4.56
C LEU A 152 30.79 -6.66 -3.58
N PRO A 153 32.06 -6.80 -4.01
CA PRO A 153 33.19 -6.37 -3.22
C PRO A 153 33.12 -4.85 -3.05
N LEU A 154 33.52 -4.38 -1.87
CA LEU A 154 33.53 -2.97 -1.54
C LEU A 154 34.96 -2.43 -1.58
N SER A 155 35.19 -1.39 -2.36
CA SER A 155 36.47 -0.69 -2.39
C SER A 155 36.31 0.77 -1.97
N GLN A 156 37.42 1.36 -1.52
CA GLN A 156 37.51 2.79 -1.31
C GLN A 156 37.82 3.48 -2.65
N GLY A 157 36.98 4.44 -3.04
CA GLY A 157 37.23 5.31 -4.18
C GLY A 157 38.15 6.47 -3.82
N GLU A 158 38.67 7.16 -4.84
CA GLU A 158 39.54 8.32 -4.66
C GLU A 158 38.87 9.44 -3.84
N GLN A 159 39.62 10.01 -2.90
CA GLN A 159 39.19 11.16 -2.12
C GLN A 159 39.15 12.40 -3.02
N THR A 160 37.97 12.80 -3.45
CA THR A 160 37.80 13.96 -4.34
C THR A 160 36.98 15.06 -3.68
N GLY A 161 37.59 16.25 -3.56
CA GLY A 161 36.98 17.50 -3.11
C GLY A 161 37.68 18.15 -1.91
N ARG A 162 37.36 19.44 -1.66
CA ARG A 162 37.88 20.28 -0.55
C ARG A 162 37.65 19.70 0.85
N ARG A 163 36.73 18.73 0.98
CA ARG A 163 36.51 17.89 2.17
C ARG A 163 36.87 16.45 1.79
N ARG A 164 37.95 15.91 2.36
CA ARG A 164 38.47 14.53 2.16
C ARG A 164 37.46 13.46 2.58
N ARG A 165 36.42 13.24 1.77
CA ARG A 165 35.35 12.29 2.07
C ARG A 165 35.69 10.90 1.54
N THR A 166 35.64 9.90 2.40
CA THR A 166 35.74 8.48 1.99
C THR A 166 34.54 8.12 1.10
N ARG A 167 34.81 7.78 -0.16
CA ARG A 167 33.82 7.22 -1.10
C ARG A 167 33.91 5.69 -1.07
N LEU A 168 32.77 5.04 -1.02
CA LEU A 168 32.66 3.58 -1.05
C LEU A 168 32.08 3.16 -2.39
N ILE A 169 32.80 2.34 -3.13
CA ILE A 169 32.40 1.87 -4.45
C ILE A 169 32.10 0.37 -4.37
N ALA A 170 30.86 -0.01 -4.64
CA ALA A 170 30.46 -1.41 -4.73
C ALA A 170 30.76 -1.95 -6.14
N GLY A 171 31.70 -2.89 -6.23
CA GLY A 171 32.03 -3.62 -7.46
C GLY A 171 32.51 -2.74 -8.62
N GLY A 172 32.94 -1.50 -8.37
CA GLY A 172 33.22 -0.53 -9.42
C GLY A 172 31.97 0.07 -10.10
N LEU A 173 30.76 -0.30 -9.67
CA LEU A 173 29.51 0.03 -10.37
C LEU A 173 28.73 1.19 -9.73
N ALA A 174 28.70 1.26 -8.41
CA ALA A 174 27.85 2.22 -7.71
C ALA A 174 28.49 2.76 -6.42
N GLU A 175 28.35 4.07 -6.19
CA GLU A 175 28.70 4.68 -4.90
C GLU A 175 27.64 4.32 -3.84
N ILE A 176 28.12 3.87 -2.68
CA ILE A 176 27.31 3.47 -1.53
C ILE A 176 27.49 4.48 -0.38
N GLY A 177 26.43 4.65 0.42
CA GLY A 177 26.49 5.50 1.62
C GLY A 177 26.55 7.00 1.30
N THR A 178 25.98 7.42 0.16
CA THR A 178 26.05 8.82 -0.31
C THR A 178 25.39 9.85 0.61
N GLY A 179 24.51 9.42 1.52
CA GLY A 179 23.75 10.28 2.43
C GLY A 179 24.58 10.97 3.53
N ASN A 180 24.05 12.08 4.04
CA ASN A 180 24.64 12.81 5.16
C ASN A 180 24.23 12.11 6.48
N ARG A 181 25.18 11.56 7.23
CA ARG A 181 24.93 10.78 8.45
C ARG A 181 25.99 11.12 9.51
N LYS A 182 25.57 11.32 10.76
CA LYS A 182 26.49 11.41 11.91
C LYS A 182 27.27 10.09 12.05
N GLY A 183 28.58 10.16 12.28
CA GLY A 183 29.43 8.95 12.38
C GLY A 183 29.68 8.23 11.05
N ARG A 184 29.54 8.93 9.92
CA ARG A 184 29.72 8.36 8.58
C ARG A 184 31.09 7.70 8.37
N GLU A 185 32.16 8.30 8.85
CA GLU A 185 33.51 7.76 8.67
C GLU A 185 33.71 6.45 9.43
N ALA A 186 33.25 6.38 10.68
CA ALA A 186 33.23 5.13 11.45
C ALA A 186 32.38 4.05 10.75
N TRP A 187 31.20 4.44 10.24
CA TRP A 187 30.34 3.53 9.46
C TRP A 187 31.02 3.05 8.16
N ALA A 188 31.72 3.95 7.45
CA ALA A 188 32.41 3.62 6.21
C ALA A 188 33.60 2.68 6.47
N ARG A 189 34.38 2.92 7.53
CA ARG A 189 35.44 2.01 7.98
C ARG A 189 34.89 0.64 8.34
N GLY A 190 33.77 0.57 9.07
CA GLY A 190 33.11 -0.70 9.39
C GLY A 190 32.61 -1.47 8.17
N MET A 191 32.13 -0.76 7.14
CA MET A 191 31.77 -1.40 5.86
C MET A 191 32.99 -1.88 5.07
N LEU A 192 34.07 -1.09 5.03
CA LEU A 192 35.33 -1.49 4.38
C LEU A 192 35.95 -2.71 5.07
N ALA A 193 35.92 -2.78 6.40
CA ALA A 193 36.38 -3.95 7.16
C ALA A 193 35.59 -5.23 6.81
N ARG A 194 34.33 -5.10 6.41
CA ARG A 194 33.52 -6.24 5.91
C ARG A 194 33.83 -6.60 4.46
N GLY A 195 34.46 -5.71 3.70
CA GLY A 195 34.90 -5.92 2.31
C GLY A 195 33.78 -6.13 1.28
N MET A 196 32.50 -6.02 1.65
CA MET A 196 31.38 -6.36 0.77
C MET A 196 30.10 -5.58 1.07
N VAL A 197 29.24 -5.47 0.05
CA VAL A 197 27.89 -4.88 0.17
C VAL A 197 26.86 -5.87 -0.37
N PRO A 198 25.84 -6.23 0.41
CA PRO A 198 24.77 -7.09 -0.06
C PRO A 198 23.84 -6.29 -0.98
N MET A 199 23.76 -6.66 -2.26
CA MET A 199 23.00 -5.92 -3.27
C MET A 199 21.61 -6.50 -3.50
N PHE A 200 21.48 -7.83 -3.55
CA PHE A 200 20.20 -8.52 -3.72
C PHE A 200 20.04 -9.69 -2.77
N LEU A 201 18.80 -9.98 -2.40
CA LEU A 201 18.36 -11.27 -1.88
C LEU A 201 17.84 -12.07 -3.06
N LEU A 202 18.43 -13.25 -3.30
CA LEU A 202 18.02 -14.19 -4.34
C LEU A 202 17.18 -15.29 -3.72
N LEU A 203 15.90 -15.33 -4.09
CA LEU A 203 14.93 -16.30 -3.61
C LEU A 203 14.34 -17.07 -4.78
N PRO A 204 14.23 -18.41 -4.75
CA PRO A 204 13.63 -19.16 -5.86
C PRO A 204 12.15 -18.81 -6.04
N GLN A 205 11.42 -18.75 -4.92
CA GLN A 205 10.02 -18.38 -4.86
C GLN A 205 9.67 -17.82 -3.48
N VAL A 206 8.59 -17.05 -3.39
CA VAL A 206 8.08 -16.49 -2.13
C VAL A 206 6.58 -16.73 -2.05
N LYS A 207 6.13 -17.46 -1.03
CA LYS A 207 4.70 -17.56 -0.71
C LYS A 207 4.33 -16.39 0.19
N LEU A 208 3.42 -15.53 -0.28
CA LEU A 208 2.90 -14.47 0.56
C LEU A 208 1.95 -15.05 1.60
N ALA A 209 2.04 -14.54 2.83
CA ALA A 209 0.99 -14.78 3.82
C ALA A 209 -0.28 -14.06 3.39
N LYS A 210 -1.44 -14.69 3.60
CA LYS A 210 -2.72 -14.00 3.50
C LYS A 210 -2.80 -12.96 4.62
N ARG A 211 -2.89 -11.68 4.25
CA ARG A 211 -2.84 -10.56 5.19
C ARG A 211 -4.02 -9.60 5.05
N LEU A 212 -4.77 -9.69 3.97
CA LEU A 212 -5.88 -8.78 3.67
C LEU A 212 -7.20 -9.56 3.55
N ASP A 213 -8.28 -8.90 3.91
CA ASP A 213 -9.65 -9.39 3.82
C ASP A 213 -10.51 -8.29 3.18
N VAL A 214 -10.47 -8.21 1.84
CA VAL A 214 -11.21 -7.20 1.08
C VAL A 214 -12.69 -7.55 1.05
N LYS A 215 -13.02 -8.81 0.76
CA LYS A 215 -14.39 -9.31 0.78
C LYS A 215 -15.07 -9.08 2.13
N GLY A 216 -14.43 -9.45 3.24
CA GLY A 216 -15.04 -9.26 4.55
C GLY A 216 -15.20 -7.79 4.95
N ALA A 217 -14.34 -6.87 4.47
CA ALA A 217 -14.55 -5.43 4.68
C ALA A 217 -15.83 -4.95 3.97
N ALA A 218 -16.07 -5.42 2.75
CA ALA A 218 -17.29 -5.12 2.00
C ALA A 218 -18.54 -5.70 2.72
N GLU A 219 -18.49 -6.97 3.14
CA GLU A 219 -19.60 -7.61 3.86
C GLU A 219 -19.92 -6.95 5.20
N ARG A 220 -18.90 -6.49 5.94
CA ARG A 220 -19.11 -5.70 7.16
C ARG A 220 -19.77 -4.35 6.86
N GLY A 221 -19.40 -3.71 5.74
CA GLY A 221 -20.08 -2.51 5.25
C GLY A 221 -21.56 -2.75 4.95
N LEU A 222 -21.87 -3.81 4.20
CA LEU A 222 -23.24 -4.19 3.85
C LEU A 222 -24.10 -4.43 5.10
N ARG A 223 -23.55 -5.07 6.14
CA ARG A 223 -24.26 -5.31 7.40
C ARG A 223 -24.58 -4.03 8.19
N ARG A 224 -23.78 -2.97 8.06
CA ARG A 224 -24.00 -1.69 8.77
C ARG A 224 -24.95 -0.75 8.04
N LEU A 225 -25.16 -0.95 6.73
CA LEU A 225 -25.96 -0.05 5.90
C LEU A 225 -27.40 0.14 6.38
N PRO A 226 -28.18 -0.93 6.71
CA PRO A 226 -29.56 -0.76 7.15
C PRO A 226 -29.69 0.13 8.38
N GLY A 227 -28.87 -0.11 9.41
CA GLY A 227 -28.89 0.69 10.64
C GLY A 227 -28.53 2.16 10.40
N ARG A 228 -27.56 2.44 9.52
CA ARG A 228 -27.22 3.82 9.16
C ARG A 228 -28.29 4.52 8.35
N PHE A 229 -28.97 3.79 7.47
CA PHE A 229 -30.06 4.32 6.69
C PHE A 229 -31.22 4.71 7.59
N VAL A 230 -31.65 3.83 8.49
CA VAL A 230 -32.72 4.11 9.46
C VAL A 230 -32.37 5.34 10.31
N ALA A 231 -31.18 5.36 10.91
CA ALA A 231 -30.73 6.49 11.72
C ALA A 231 -30.61 7.81 10.91
N ALA A 232 -30.27 7.73 9.62
CA ALA A 232 -30.27 8.91 8.76
C ALA A 232 -31.68 9.37 8.40
N TRP A 233 -32.59 8.43 8.14
CA TRP A 233 -33.99 8.73 7.82
C TRP A 233 -34.66 9.41 9.00
N GLU A 234 -34.55 8.87 10.21
CA GLU A 234 -35.15 9.44 11.42
C GLU A 234 -34.74 10.90 11.63
N ARG A 235 -33.45 11.22 11.41
CA ARG A 235 -32.95 12.60 11.46
C ARG A 235 -33.54 13.48 10.36
N GLU A 236 -33.60 12.98 9.13
CA GLU A 236 -34.10 13.73 7.96
C GLU A 236 -35.62 13.96 7.99
N SER A 237 -36.38 13.03 8.58
CA SER A 237 -37.83 13.13 8.75
C SER A 237 -38.22 13.91 10.02
N GLY A 238 -37.26 14.41 10.81
CA GLY A 238 -37.54 15.10 12.06
C GLY A 238 -38.15 14.20 13.15
N ARG A 239 -37.96 12.88 13.04
CA ARG A 239 -38.45 11.87 14.00
C ARG A 239 -37.39 11.51 15.04
N ALA A 240 -36.35 12.33 15.19
CA ALA A 240 -35.36 12.13 16.24
C ALA A 240 -36.10 12.11 17.58
N ALA A 241 -36.03 10.96 18.27
CA ALA A 241 -36.55 10.82 19.63
C ALA A 241 -35.88 11.86 20.55
N PRO A 242 -36.58 12.34 21.59
CA PRO A 242 -35.98 13.16 22.64
C PRO A 242 -34.80 12.47 23.33
#